data_AF-A0A6N1X5X2-F1
#
_entry.id   AF-A0A6N1X5X2-F1
#
_cell.length_a   1.000
_cell.length_b   1.000
_cell.length_c   1.000
_cell.angle_alpha   90.00
_cell.angle_beta   90.00
_cell.angle_gamma   90.00
#
_symmetry.space_group_name_H-M   'P 1'
#
loop_
_entity.id
_entity.type
_entity.pdbx_description
1 polymer ?
#
loop_
_entity_poly.entity_id
_entity_poly.type
_entity_poly.pdbx_seq_one_letter_code
_entity_poly.pdbx_strand_id
1 'polypeptide(L)'
;MIKNASDLLTAFIAKEKEKVEAISMQHMPTLGSAYEAITREGIDQQFVLPPGLDLRVVSGFIDGLSKQIDCMLVQGEGQRYGLTDQYIYPARQVLCVLEVKKTLNSTALAEGITHLANILRHCDTDLRARLHADGDFDLRSARASYEKLTGRTGPLSKWAALNLPEPDRINFSTLLRQTYAPVAVLLGFDGYTTEHGLRSAMLNFTQSNISALAKNLPEVLPALITAGTFSLVKCTGQPYLCRAPNGGWVLLASGRDNVARILLEFLWTKIEVICGVPMPFGSDLDHENLRELIVARGESVNGQGVFKLTTHELSEKALVRPARTDWEPRRLSAAAIDVTKYLAAQTGPLKLDPSLSKIIHKKHGVILDDVVAELVNTHAYCRSDTELRPIGSSLAIVVCEDGTGYSALDTGRLNAWCEKQGFVMTPVMGN
;
A
#
# COMPACT_ATOMS: atom_id res chain seq x y z
N MET A 1 -9.28 14.92 4.68
CA MET A 1 -10.55 14.32 5.15
C MET A 1 -10.28 13.06 5.97
N ILE A 2 -9.39 12.17 5.50
CA ILE A 2 -9.05 10.90 6.18
C ILE A 2 -8.68 11.08 7.66
N LYS A 3 -7.90 12.11 8.02
CA LYS A 3 -7.55 12.40 9.42
C LYS A 3 -8.78 12.62 10.32
N ASN A 4 -9.74 13.43 9.87
CA ASN A 4 -10.95 13.69 10.65
C ASN A 4 -11.84 12.45 10.70
N ALA A 5 -11.95 11.73 9.57
CA ALA A 5 -12.71 10.48 9.49
C ALA A 5 -12.13 9.39 10.39
N SER A 6 -10.80 9.27 10.46
CA SER A 6 -10.13 8.31 11.33
C SER A 6 -10.30 8.67 12.80
N ASP A 7 -10.21 9.95 13.16
CA ASP A 7 -10.44 10.39 14.54
C ASP A 7 -11.90 10.12 14.98
N LEU A 8 -12.87 10.37 14.10
CA LEU A 8 -14.28 10.02 14.34
C LEU A 8 -14.50 8.51 14.46
N LEU A 9 -13.90 7.71 13.57
CA LEU A 9 -13.99 6.25 13.61
C LEU A 9 -13.35 5.69 14.87
N THR A 10 -12.20 6.21 15.29
CA THR A 10 -11.54 5.84 16.55
C THR A 10 -12.44 6.15 17.75
N ALA A 11 -13.06 7.33 17.79
CA ALA A 11 -13.98 7.71 18.85
C ALA A 11 -15.23 6.83 18.89
N PHE A 12 -15.81 6.52 17.73
CA PHE A 12 -16.93 5.59 17.60
C PHE A 12 -16.57 4.20 18.15
N ILE A 13 -15.45 3.62 17.68
CA ILE A 13 -14.97 2.31 18.12
C ILE A 13 -14.75 2.28 19.63
N ALA A 14 -14.09 3.30 20.20
CA ALA A 14 -13.83 3.37 21.62
C ALA A 14 -15.14 3.37 22.44
N LYS A 15 -16.11 4.16 22.01
CA LYS A 15 -17.42 4.26 22.67
C LYS A 15 -18.24 2.98 22.60
N GLU A 16 -18.27 2.31 21.46
CA GLU A 16 -18.99 1.04 21.34
C GLU A 16 -18.28 -0.08 22.11
N LYS A 17 -16.95 -0.09 22.14
CA LYS A 17 -16.17 -1.02 22.95
C LYS A 17 -16.48 -0.84 24.44
N GLU A 18 -16.51 0.39 24.94
CA GLU A 18 -16.87 0.69 26.34
C GLU A 18 -18.24 0.12 26.71
N LYS A 19 -19.25 0.28 25.84
CA LYS A 19 -20.58 -0.28 26.06
C LYS A 19 -20.57 -1.81 26.12
N VAL A 20 -19.83 -2.46 25.22
CA VAL A 20 -19.72 -3.93 25.20
C VAL A 20 -19.01 -4.45 26.45
N GLU A 21 -17.97 -3.75 26.91
CA GLU A 21 -17.20 -4.13 28.11
C GLU A 21 -17.95 -3.88 29.43
N ALA A 22 -18.85 -2.89 29.46
CA ALA A 22 -19.73 -2.65 30.60
C ALA A 22 -20.75 -3.78 30.83
N ILE A 23 -21.04 -4.57 29.81
CA ILE A 23 -21.94 -5.72 29.90
C ILE A 23 -21.12 -6.95 30.32
N SER A 24 -21.34 -7.43 31.54
CA SER A 24 -20.73 -8.68 32.03
C SER A 24 -21.33 -9.89 31.31
N MET A 25 -20.82 -10.20 30.12
CA MET A 25 -21.27 -11.32 29.28
C MET A 25 -20.16 -12.36 29.09
N GLN A 26 -20.38 -13.58 29.57
CA GLN A 26 -19.40 -14.68 29.51
C GLN A 26 -19.47 -15.53 28.22
N HIS A 27 -20.49 -15.33 27.37
CA HIS A 27 -20.67 -16.14 26.16
C HIS A 27 -19.78 -15.65 25.00
N MET A 28 -18.65 -16.33 24.83
CA MET A 28 -17.58 -15.97 23.87
C MET A 28 -18.06 -15.74 22.42
N PRO A 29 -18.97 -16.54 21.82
CA PRO A 29 -19.49 -16.28 20.48
C PRO A 29 -20.24 -14.94 20.37
N THR A 30 -21.07 -14.61 21.36
CA THR A 30 -21.86 -13.36 21.34
C THR A 30 -20.97 -12.14 21.51
N LEU A 31 -19.89 -12.28 22.29
CA LEU A 31 -18.87 -11.25 22.40
C LEU A 31 -18.14 -11.04 21.06
N GLY A 32 -17.79 -12.11 20.35
CA GLY A 32 -17.23 -12.04 18.99
C GLY A 32 -18.12 -11.25 18.04
N SER A 33 -19.40 -11.63 17.94
CA SER A 33 -20.37 -10.94 17.08
C SER A 33 -20.57 -9.46 17.42
N ALA A 34 -20.38 -9.05 18.68
CA ALA A 34 -20.43 -7.63 19.05
C ALA A 34 -19.28 -6.83 18.41
N TYR A 35 -18.05 -7.34 18.43
CA TYR A 35 -16.91 -6.68 17.78
C TYR A 35 -17.02 -6.67 16.25
N GLU A 36 -17.59 -7.73 15.67
CA GLU A 36 -17.93 -7.78 14.24
C GLU A 36 -18.95 -6.70 13.87
N ALA A 37 -20.00 -6.53 14.67
CA ALA A 37 -21.01 -5.49 14.47
C ALA A 37 -20.40 -4.07 14.56
N ILE A 38 -19.56 -3.80 15.57
CA ILE A 38 -18.83 -2.51 15.68
C ILE A 38 -18.02 -2.24 14.41
N THR A 39 -17.36 -3.26 13.88
CA THR A 39 -16.53 -3.12 12.68
C THR A 39 -17.39 -2.77 11.46
N ARG A 40 -18.50 -3.48 11.24
CA ARG A 40 -19.41 -3.21 10.12
C ARG A 40 -20.01 -1.81 10.20
N GLU A 41 -20.61 -1.47 11.34
CA GLU A 41 -21.24 -0.17 11.57
C GLU A 41 -20.23 0.98 11.46
N GLY A 42 -18.97 0.76 11.89
CA GLY A 42 -17.91 1.76 11.77
C GLY A 42 -17.51 2.02 10.32
N ILE A 43 -17.46 0.99 9.48
CA ILE A 43 -17.14 1.15 8.05
C ILE A 43 -18.35 1.70 7.27
N ASP A 44 -19.57 1.31 7.61
CA ASP A 44 -20.80 1.74 6.91
C ASP A 44 -21.19 3.21 7.17
N GLN A 45 -20.37 3.94 7.92
CA GLN A 45 -20.58 5.37 8.12
C GLN A 45 -20.41 6.15 6.82
N GLN A 46 -21.28 7.14 6.61
CA GLN A 46 -21.22 8.02 5.43
C GLN A 46 -19.92 8.82 5.30
N PHE A 47 -19.22 9.05 6.41
CA PHE A 47 -17.92 9.73 6.40
C PHE A 47 -16.75 8.78 6.05
N VAL A 48 -17.01 7.47 6.01
CA VAL A 48 -16.05 6.42 5.61
C VAL A 48 -16.24 6.04 4.16
N LEU A 49 -17.48 5.79 3.70
CA LEU A 49 -17.73 5.36 2.33
C LEU A 49 -18.32 6.49 1.45
N PRO A 50 -17.79 6.70 0.24
CA PRO A 50 -18.36 7.66 -0.70
C PRO A 50 -19.76 7.24 -1.18
N PRO A 51 -20.73 8.17 -1.24
CA PRO A 51 -22.04 7.89 -1.78
C PRO A 51 -21.99 7.64 -3.30
N GLY A 52 -22.97 6.90 -3.83
CA GLY A 52 -23.17 6.74 -5.28
C GLY A 52 -22.27 5.72 -5.97
N LEU A 53 -21.45 4.96 -5.24
CA LEU A 53 -20.58 3.92 -5.80
C LEU A 53 -21.13 2.49 -5.67
N ASP A 54 -22.36 2.35 -5.16
CA ASP A 54 -23.01 1.08 -4.86
C ASP A 54 -22.16 0.15 -3.97
N LEU A 55 -21.49 0.78 -2.99
CA LEU A 55 -20.69 0.10 -1.98
C LEU A 55 -21.59 -0.35 -0.84
N ARG A 56 -21.33 -1.56 -0.33
CA ARG A 56 -22.07 -2.17 0.78
C ARG A 56 -21.11 -2.81 1.76
N VAL A 57 -21.44 -2.74 3.06
CA VAL A 57 -20.74 -3.48 4.11
C VAL A 57 -21.62 -4.65 4.55
N VAL A 58 -21.12 -5.87 4.37
CA VAL A 58 -21.91 -7.09 4.57
C VAL A 58 -21.13 -8.16 5.33
N SER A 59 -21.84 -9.11 5.93
CA SER A 59 -21.28 -10.39 6.37
C SER A 59 -21.74 -11.51 5.43
N GLY A 60 -20.93 -12.55 5.24
CA GLY A 60 -21.36 -13.68 4.43
C GLY A 60 -20.22 -14.46 3.80
N PHE A 61 -20.35 -14.80 2.53
CA PHE A 61 -19.46 -15.74 1.84
C PHE A 61 -18.97 -15.17 0.52
N ILE A 62 -17.79 -15.62 0.10
CA ILE A 62 -17.35 -15.51 -1.29
C ILE A 62 -17.76 -16.80 -1.99
N ASP A 63 -18.35 -16.68 -3.18
CA ASP A 63 -18.74 -17.82 -3.98
C ASP A 63 -17.57 -18.81 -4.16
N GLY A 64 -17.84 -20.10 -3.98
CA GLY A 64 -16.81 -21.15 -3.96
C GLY A 64 -16.03 -21.32 -2.65
N LEU A 65 -16.29 -20.50 -1.62
CA LEU A 65 -15.76 -20.70 -0.25
C LEU A 65 -16.87 -21.13 0.71
N SER A 66 -16.54 -22.07 1.60
CA SER A 66 -17.47 -22.60 2.61
C SER A 66 -17.43 -21.88 3.96
N LYS A 67 -16.40 -21.06 4.20
CA LYS A 67 -16.23 -20.32 5.45
C LYS A 67 -16.86 -18.94 5.35
N GLN A 68 -17.58 -18.56 6.40
CA GLN A 68 -18.11 -17.21 6.56
C GLN A 68 -16.97 -16.22 6.78
N ILE A 69 -17.17 -15.01 6.28
CA ILE A 69 -16.33 -13.84 6.48
C ILE A 69 -17.11 -12.83 7.31
N ASP A 70 -16.48 -12.36 8.39
CA ASP A 70 -17.10 -11.51 9.40
C ASP A 70 -17.62 -10.19 8.80
N CYS A 71 -16.79 -9.54 7.98
CA CYS A 71 -17.13 -8.31 7.31
C CYS A 71 -16.45 -8.23 5.93
N MET A 72 -17.21 -7.79 4.93
CA MET A 72 -16.74 -7.52 3.58
C MET A 72 -17.21 -6.14 3.14
N LEU A 73 -16.31 -5.38 2.51
CA LEU A 73 -16.69 -4.26 1.66
C LEU A 73 -16.83 -4.77 0.24
N VAL A 74 -18.01 -4.59 -0.35
CA VAL A 74 -18.35 -5.09 -1.68
C VAL A 74 -18.93 -3.99 -2.56
N GLN A 75 -18.87 -4.19 -3.87
CA GLN A 75 -19.50 -3.34 -4.87
C GLN A 75 -20.57 -4.14 -5.64
N GLY A 76 -21.75 -3.58 -5.85
CA GLY A 76 -22.81 -4.29 -6.54
C GLY A 76 -23.65 -5.15 -5.61
N GLU A 77 -24.77 -5.68 -6.11
CA GLU A 77 -25.65 -6.55 -5.35
C GLU A 77 -25.09 -7.97 -5.26
N GLY A 78 -25.37 -8.64 -4.14
CA GLY A 78 -25.04 -10.04 -3.91
C GLY A 78 -26.28 -10.89 -3.66
N GLN A 79 -26.10 -12.21 -3.64
CA GLN A 79 -27.20 -13.14 -3.42
C GLN A 79 -27.42 -13.34 -1.92
N ARG A 80 -28.60 -12.99 -1.40
CA ARG A 80 -28.96 -13.28 0.00
C ARG A 80 -28.94 -14.79 0.27
N TYR A 81 -28.33 -15.20 1.37
CA TYR A 81 -28.28 -16.60 1.79
C TYR A 81 -29.57 -16.98 2.53
N GLY A 82 -30.54 -17.51 1.77
CA GLY A 82 -31.85 -17.89 2.31
C GLY A 82 -32.58 -16.70 2.94
N LEU A 83 -33.07 -16.88 4.17
CA LEU A 83 -33.75 -15.84 4.96
C LEU A 83 -32.82 -15.14 5.96
N THR A 84 -31.50 -15.36 5.87
CA THR A 84 -30.51 -14.76 6.78
C THR A 84 -30.08 -13.37 6.31
N ASP A 85 -29.40 -12.61 7.16
CA ASP A 85 -28.79 -11.33 6.76
C ASP A 85 -27.36 -11.50 6.20
N GLN A 86 -27.05 -12.71 5.72
CA GLN A 86 -25.79 -13.05 5.07
C GLN A 86 -25.94 -13.06 3.56
N TYR A 87 -24.85 -12.77 2.85
CA TYR A 87 -24.85 -12.66 1.40
C TYR A 87 -23.68 -13.44 0.78
N ILE A 88 -23.89 -13.93 -0.44
CA ILE A 88 -22.87 -14.57 -1.28
C ILE A 88 -22.48 -13.59 -2.37
N TYR A 89 -21.17 -13.35 -2.50
CA TYR A 89 -20.60 -12.47 -3.51
C TYR A 89 -19.53 -13.20 -4.34
N PRO A 90 -19.47 -13.01 -5.67
CA PRO A 90 -18.33 -13.42 -6.47
C PRO A 90 -17.06 -12.63 -6.08
N ALA A 91 -15.89 -13.27 -6.15
CA ALA A 91 -14.61 -12.68 -5.73
C ALA A 91 -14.34 -11.29 -6.34
N ARG A 92 -14.73 -11.05 -7.60
CA ARG A 92 -14.53 -9.78 -8.31
C ARG A 92 -15.26 -8.58 -7.70
N GLN A 93 -16.32 -8.81 -6.92
CA GLN A 93 -17.10 -7.75 -6.28
C GLN A 93 -16.58 -7.40 -4.87
N VAL A 94 -15.62 -8.17 -4.36
CA VAL A 94 -15.12 -8.01 -3.00
C VAL A 94 -13.90 -7.10 -3.00
N LEU A 95 -14.03 -5.94 -2.36
CA LEU A 95 -12.97 -4.94 -2.27
C LEU A 95 -12.11 -5.11 -1.01
N CYS A 96 -12.73 -5.48 0.11
CA CYS A 96 -12.06 -5.73 1.38
C CYS A 96 -12.72 -6.88 2.13
N VAL A 97 -11.91 -7.66 2.85
CA VAL A 97 -12.35 -8.69 3.79
C VAL A 97 -11.69 -8.41 5.14
N LEU A 98 -12.48 -8.46 6.21
CA LEU A 98 -12.01 -8.25 7.58
C LEU A 98 -12.31 -9.51 8.39
N GLU A 99 -11.25 -10.06 9.00
CA GLU A 99 -11.32 -11.06 10.06
C GLU A 99 -11.17 -10.33 11.40
N VAL A 100 -12.14 -10.45 12.29
CA VAL A 100 -12.20 -9.69 13.53
C VAL A 100 -11.84 -10.57 14.72
N LYS A 101 -10.95 -10.07 15.57
CA LYS A 101 -10.59 -10.69 16.85
C LYS A 101 -10.69 -9.67 17.97
N LYS A 102 -11.36 -10.02 19.06
CA LYS A 102 -11.32 -9.21 20.29
C LYS A 102 -9.87 -9.03 20.75
N THR A 103 -9.14 -10.13 20.92
CA THR A 103 -7.76 -10.12 21.39
C THR A 103 -6.89 -10.95 20.44
N LEU A 104 -5.90 -10.31 19.83
CA LEU A 104 -4.96 -10.96 18.93
C LEU A 104 -3.77 -11.54 19.69
N ASN A 105 -3.85 -12.82 20.02
CA ASN A 105 -2.72 -13.62 20.52
C ASN A 105 -2.05 -14.41 19.37
N SER A 106 -1.00 -15.17 19.66
CA SER A 106 -0.25 -15.93 18.64
C SER A 106 -1.10 -16.95 17.88
N THR A 107 -2.04 -17.61 18.57
CA THR A 107 -2.93 -18.60 17.95
C THR A 107 -3.92 -17.90 17.02
N ALA A 108 -4.59 -16.85 17.52
CA ALA A 108 -5.53 -16.06 16.73
C ALA A 108 -4.86 -15.38 15.53
N LEU A 109 -3.60 -14.95 15.67
CA LEU A 109 -2.77 -14.44 14.58
C LEU A 109 -2.57 -15.50 13.49
N ALA A 110 -2.11 -16.70 13.87
CA ALA A 110 -1.83 -17.76 12.92
C ALA A 110 -3.09 -18.26 12.21
N GLU A 111 -4.19 -18.45 12.96
CA GLU A 111 -5.49 -18.85 12.42
C GLU A 111 -6.07 -17.79 11.47
N GLY A 112 -6.05 -16.52 11.89
CA GLY A 112 -6.54 -15.40 11.08
C GLY A 112 -5.75 -15.23 9.79
N ILE A 113 -4.42 -15.25 9.85
CA ILE A 113 -3.58 -15.20 8.64
C ILE A 113 -3.87 -16.39 7.73
N THR A 114 -4.00 -17.60 8.28
CA THR A 114 -4.30 -18.80 7.49
C THR A 114 -5.66 -18.71 6.81
N HIS A 115 -6.67 -18.18 7.50
CA HIS A 115 -8.00 -17.98 6.93
C HIS A 115 -7.97 -16.97 5.77
N LEU A 116 -7.40 -15.79 6.01
CA LEU A 116 -7.25 -14.74 5.00
C LEU A 116 -6.39 -15.21 3.81
N ALA A 117 -5.34 -15.98 4.05
CA ALA A 117 -4.52 -16.57 2.98
C ALA A 117 -5.33 -17.49 2.06
N ASN A 118 -6.27 -18.28 2.59
CA ASN A 118 -7.14 -19.14 1.78
C ASN A 118 -8.09 -18.30 0.92
N ILE A 119 -8.66 -17.24 1.48
CA ILE A 119 -9.50 -16.28 0.74
C ILE A 119 -8.69 -15.64 -0.40
N LEU A 120 -7.51 -15.12 -0.10
CA LEU A 120 -6.64 -14.47 -1.09
C LEU A 120 -6.22 -15.43 -2.21
N ARG A 121 -5.91 -16.70 -1.92
CA ARG A 121 -5.61 -17.72 -2.94
C ARG A 121 -6.81 -18.01 -3.85
N HIS A 122 -8.00 -18.05 -3.28
CA HIS A 122 -9.22 -18.24 -4.06
C HIS A 122 -9.45 -17.04 -5.00
N CYS A 123 -9.35 -15.81 -4.49
CA CYS A 123 -9.45 -14.60 -5.31
C CYS A 123 -8.36 -14.52 -6.39
N ASP A 124 -7.12 -14.94 -6.09
CA ASP A 124 -6.02 -15.02 -7.06
C ASP A 124 -6.32 -16.03 -8.18
N THR A 125 -6.99 -17.14 -7.86
CA THR A 125 -7.38 -18.17 -8.84
C THR A 125 -8.43 -17.63 -9.80
N ASP A 126 -9.48 -16.96 -9.30
CA ASP A 126 -10.46 -16.24 -10.13
C ASP A 126 -9.78 -15.18 -11.01
N LEU A 127 -8.89 -14.38 -10.43
CA LEU A 127 -8.16 -13.33 -11.15
C LEU A 127 -7.32 -13.91 -12.29
N ARG A 128 -6.56 -14.99 -12.04
CA ARG A 128 -5.76 -15.65 -13.07
C ARG A 128 -6.64 -16.19 -14.19
N ALA A 129 -7.77 -16.83 -13.87
CA ALA A 129 -8.70 -17.32 -14.89
C ALA A 129 -9.18 -16.18 -15.80
N ARG A 130 -9.51 -15.01 -15.23
CA ARG A 130 -9.88 -13.82 -16.00
C ARG A 130 -8.73 -13.23 -16.82
N LEU A 131 -7.51 -13.21 -16.28
CA LEU A 131 -6.32 -12.77 -17.00
C LEU A 131 -6.03 -13.64 -18.23
N HIS A 132 -6.27 -14.95 -18.14
CA HIS A 132 -6.12 -15.90 -19.25
C HIS A 132 -7.22 -15.78 -20.30
N ALA A 133 -8.44 -15.41 -19.90
CA ALA A 133 -9.57 -15.22 -20.81
C ALA A 133 -9.57 -13.84 -21.52
N ASP A 134 -8.39 -13.21 -21.66
CA ASP A 134 -8.19 -11.87 -22.23
C ASP A 134 -9.05 -10.75 -21.60
N GLY A 135 -9.39 -10.87 -20.30
CA GLY A 135 -10.07 -9.79 -19.58
C GLY A 135 -9.30 -8.47 -19.66
N ASP A 136 -9.99 -7.35 -19.79
CA ASP A 136 -9.33 -6.04 -19.77
C ASP A 136 -8.89 -5.71 -18.34
N PHE A 137 -7.59 -5.48 -18.15
CA PHE A 137 -7.01 -5.15 -16.86
C PHE A 137 -6.16 -3.91 -17.01
N ASP A 138 -6.51 -2.88 -16.25
CA ASP A 138 -5.71 -1.69 -16.14
C ASP A 138 -4.40 -2.01 -15.42
N LEU A 139 -3.28 -1.74 -16.11
CA LEU A 139 -1.93 -1.94 -15.60
C LEU A 139 -1.38 -0.68 -14.89
N ARG A 140 -2.04 0.48 -14.99
CA ARG A 140 -1.51 1.77 -14.54
C ARG A 140 -1.11 1.76 -13.07
N SER A 141 -1.98 1.27 -12.19
CA SER A 141 -1.72 1.25 -10.73
C SER A 141 -0.57 0.31 -10.36
N ALA A 142 -0.55 -0.90 -10.94
CA ALA A 142 0.53 -1.87 -10.73
C ALA A 142 1.87 -1.39 -11.28
N ARG A 143 1.84 -0.76 -12.47
CA ARG A 143 2.99 -0.14 -13.12
C ARG A 143 3.55 1.00 -12.29
N ALA A 144 2.71 1.89 -11.77
CA ALA A 144 3.14 2.98 -10.89
C ALA A 144 3.79 2.44 -9.62
N SER A 145 3.22 1.42 -8.97
CA SER A 145 3.83 0.75 -7.82
C SER A 145 5.20 0.15 -8.18
N TYR A 146 5.30 -0.55 -9.31
CA TYR A 146 6.56 -1.15 -9.77
C TYR A 146 7.64 -0.10 -10.05
N GLU A 147 7.28 1.01 -10.70
CA GLU A 147 8.19 2.11 -11.02
C GLU A 147 8.70 2.79 -9.76
N LYS A 148 7.82 3.09 -8.80
CA LYS A 148 8.24 3.70 -7.52
C LYS A 148 9.13 2.74 -6.71
N LEU A 149 8.82 1.45 -6.77
CA LEU A 149 9.53 0.39 -6.04
C LEU A 149 10.94 0.12 -6.61
N THR A 150 11.06 0.05 -7.94
CA THR A 150 12.28 -0.39 -8.60
C THR A 150 13.10 0.75 -9.17
N GLY A 151 12.49 1.91 -9.39
CA GLY A 151 13.10 3.01 -10.15
C GLY A 151 13.22 2.74 -11.64
N ARG A 152 12.67 1.61 -12.13
CA ARG A 152 12.76 1.20 -13.54
C ARG A 152 11.43 1.38 -14.25
N THR A 153 11.49 1.69 -15.53
CA THR A 153 10.32 1.77 -16.39
C THR A 153 9.50 0.47 -16.31
N GLY A 154 8.24 0.59 -15.90
CA GLY A 154 7.31 -0.53 -15.87
C GLY A 154 6.69 -0.85 -17.24
N PRO A 155 6.14 -2.05 -17.42
CA PRO A 155 5.59 -2.50 -18.70
C PRO A 155 4.31 -1.74 -19.06
N LEU A 156 4.14 -1.43 -20.35
CA LEU A 156 2.97 -0.73 -20.91
C LEU A 156 1.84 -1.68 -21.34
N SER A 157 2.14 -2.96 -21.50
CA SER A 157 1.20 -3.97 -21.98
C SER A 157 1.42 -5.30 -21.28
N LYS A 158 0.43 -6.19 -21.33
CA LYS A 158 0.55 -7.57 -20.82
C LYS A 158 1.72 -8.31 -21.48
N TRP A 159 1.88 -8.15 -22.79
CA TRP A 159 3.00 -8.72 -23.53
C TRP A 159 4.35 -8.21 -23.00
N ALA A 160 4.50 -6.90 -22.76
CA ALA A 160 5.73 -6.35 -22.20
C ALA A 160 5.99 -6.89 -20.79
N ALA A 161 4.94 -7.07 -19.98
CA ALA A 161 5.06 -7.64 -18.64
C ALA A 161 5.56 -9.10 -18.66
N LEU A 162 5.11 -9.91 -19.61
CA LEU A 162 5.54 -11.31 -19.76
C LEU A 162 7.02 -11.44 -20.16
N ASN A 163 7.54 -10.45 -20.88
CA ASN A 163 8.94 -10.41 -21.35
C ASN A 163 9.90 -9.73 -20.37
N LEU A 164 9.44 -9.34 -19.18
CA LEU A 164 10.34 -8.87 -18.13
C LEU A 164 11.29 -10.01 -17.69
N PRO A 165 12.54 -9.69 -17.29
CA PRO A 165 13.41 -10.65 -16.61
C PRO A 165 12.72 -11.27 -15.39
N GLU A 166 12.99 -12.54 -15.07
CA GLU A 166 12.30 -13.27 -13.99
C GLU A 166 12.16 -12.48 -12.66
N PRO A 167 13.23 -11.83 -12.13
CA PRO A 167 13.12 -11.05 -10.90
C PRO A 167 12.09 -9.89 -10.98
N ASP A 168 11.94 -9.30 -12.16
CA ASP A 168 11.03 -8.18 -12.41
C ASP A 168 9.64 -8.64 -12.72
N ARG A 169 9.53 -9.74 -13.47
CA ARG A 169 8.25 -10.36 -13.81
C ARG A 169 7.51 -10.82 -12.56
N ILE A 170 8.22 -11.45 -11.60
CA ILE A 170 7.57 -11.84 -10.34
C ILE A 170 7.14 -10.61 -9.52
N ASN A 171 7.99 -9.58 -9.41
CA ASN A 171 7.64 -8.34 -8.72
C ASN A 171 6.39 -7.68 -9.34
N PHE A 172 6.40 -7.45 -10.66
CA PHE A 172 5.30 -6.79 -11.35
C PHE A 172 4.01 -7.61 -11.30
N SER A 173 4.09 -8.93 -11.56
CA SER A 173 2.91 -9.80 -11.53
C SER A 173 2.29 -9.89 -10.14
N THR A 174 3.09 -9.89 -9.07
CA THR A 174 2.60 -9.80 -7.69
C THR A 174 1.91 -8.46 -7.43
N LEU A 175 2.50 -7.32 -7.82
CA LEU A 175 1.88 -6.00 -7.65
C LEU A 175 0.56 -5.87 -8.42
N LEU A 176 0.49 -6.43 -9.63
CA LEU A 176 -0.73 -6.52 -10.42
C LEU A 176 -1.80 -7.32 -9.70
N ARG A 177 -1.47 -8.51 -9.20
CA ARG A 177 -2.43 -9.38 -8.51
C ARG A 177 -2.92 -8.75 -7.21
N GLN A 178 -2.05 -8.04 -6.48
CA GLN A 178 -2.42 -7.28 -5.28
C GLN A 178 -3.31 -6.05 -5.56
N THR A 179 -3.20 -5.47 -6.76
CA THR A 179 -4.09 -4.37 -7.19
C THR A 179 -5.55 -4.85 -7.26
N TYR A 180 -5.79 -6.09 -7.70
CA TYR A 180 -7.13 -6.65 -7.88
C TYR A 180 -7.59 -7.62 -6.78
N ALA A 181 -6.69 -8.09 -5.91
CA ALA A 181 -7.07 -8.85 -4.73
C ALA A 181 -7.81 -7.96 -3.72
N PRO A 182 -8.73 -8.51 -2.92
CA PRO A 182 -9.35 -7.74 -1.83
C PRO A 182 -8.28 -7.31 -0.82
N VAL A 183 -8.48 -6.15 -0.19
CA VAL A 183 -7.72 -5.75 0.99
C VAL A 183 -8.09 -6.72 2.12
N ALA A 184 -7.19 -7.63 2.48
CA ALA A 184 -7.40 -8.53 3.61
C ALA A 184 -6.88 -7.90 4.91
N VAL A 185 -7.76 -7.78 5.91
CA VAL A 185 -7.45 -7.16 7.20
C VAL A 185 -7.68 -8.16 8.33
N LEU A 186 -6.69 -8.35 9.18
CA LEU A 186 -6.84 -9.04 10.46
C LEU A 186 -6.92 -7.99 11.57
N LEU A 187 -8.13 -7.73 12.05
CA LEU A 187 -8.42 -6.65 12.99
C LEU A 187 -8.45 -7.19 14.42
N GLY A 188 -7.37 -6.98 15.16
CA GLY A 188 -7.32 -7.20 16.61
C GLY A 188 -7.63 -5.91 17.37
N PHE A 189 -8.75 -5.87 18.11
CA PHE A 189 -9.09 -4.72 18.97
C PHE A 189 -8.11 -4.58 20.14
N ASP A 190 -7.70 -5.70 20.71
CA ASP A 190 -6.65 -5.83 21.73
C ASP A 190 -5.60 -6.86 21.27
N GLY A 191 -4.57 -7.09 22.08
CA GLY A 191 -3.56 -8.12 21.82
C GLY A 191 -2.20 -7.70 22.35
N TYR A 192 -1.19 -7.85 21.50
CA TYR A 192 0.19 -7.48 21.80
C TYR A 192 0.30 -6.07 22.40
N THR A 193 1.00 -5.99 23.54
CA THR A 193 1.20 -4.74 24.30
C THR A 193 2.41 -3.94 23.84
N THR A 194 3.25 -4.50 22.97
CA THR A 194 4.40 -3.82 22.37
C THR A 194 4.50 -4.09 20.87
N GLU A 195 5.04 -3.13 20.12
CA GLU A 195 5.34 -3.29 18.68
C GLU A 195 6.31 -4.47 18.46
N HIS A 196 7.29 -4.62 19.36
CA HIS A 196 8.24 -5.75 19.33
C HIS A 196 7.52 -7.09 19.45
N GLY A 197 6.56 -7.24 20.39
CA GLY A 197 5.81 -8.48 20.57
C GLY A 197 5.01 -8.89 19.32
N LEU A 198 4.33 -7.93 18.68
CA LEU A 198 3.60 -8.18 17.42
C LEU A 198 4.56 -8.58 16.29
N ARG A 199 5.70 -7.89 16.17
CA ARG A 199 6.75 -8.21 15.18
C ARG A 199 7.29 -9.62 15.38
N SER A 200 7.71 -9.98 16.59
CA SER A 200 8.29 -11.30 16.86
C SER A 200 7.28 -12.42 16.61
N ALA A 201 5.99 -12.21 16.92
CA ALA A 201 4.95 -13.18 16.59
C ALA A 201 4.79 -13.38 15.07
N MET A 202 4.83 -12.30 14.29
CA MET A 202 4.79 -12.38 12.82
C MET A 202 6.03 -13.07 12.24
N LEU A 203 7.21 -12.80 12.80
CA LEU A 203 8.45 -13.45 12.37
C LEU A 203 8.40 -14.95 12.66
N ASN A 204 7.94 -15.35 13.84
CA ASN A 204 7.74 -16.75 14.20
C ASN A 204 6.76 -17.43 13.25
N PHE A 205 5.60 -16.81 12.97
CA PHE A 205 4.64 -17.33 11.99
C PHE A 205 5.30 -17.51 10.61
N THR A 206 6.05 -16.52 10.15
CA THR A 206 6.71 -16.56 8.84
C THR A 206 7.72 -17.71 8.81
N GLN A 207 8.61 -17.81 9.80
CA GLN A 207 9.64 -18.84 9.91
C GLN A 207 9.06 -20.26 9.92
N SER A 208 8.04 -20.52 10.73
CA SER A 208 7.39 -21.84 10.82
C SER A 208 6.73 -22.28 9.52
N ASN A 209 6.45 -21.35 8.61
CA ASN A 209 5.74 -21.61 7.36
C ASN A 209 6.58 -21.33 6.11
N ILE A 210 7.88 -21.00 6.23
CA ILE A 210 8.76 -20.59 5.11
C ILE A 210 8.74 -21.60 3.96
N SER A 211 8.73 -22.91 4.21
CA SER A 211 8.78 -23.91 3.13
C SER A 211 7.52 -23.91 2.25
N ALA A 212 6.34 -23.70 2.85
CA ALA A 212 5.07 -23.56 2.15
C ALA A 212 4.88 -22.14 1.57
N LEU A 213 5.49 -21.14 2.19
CA LEU A 213 5.35 -19.72 1.86
C LEU A 213 6.40 -19.18 0.89
N ALA A 214 7.57 -19.81 0.74
CA ALA A 214 8.69 -19.34 -0.08
C ALA A 214 8.36 -19.19 -1.57
N LYS A 215 7.28 -19.84 -2.04
CA LYS A 215 6.78 -19.66 -3.41
C LYS A 215 5.72 -18.56 -3.54
N ASN A 216 5.08 -18.10 -2.45
CA ASN A 216 3.84 -17.30 -2.50
C ASN A 216 3.69 -16.22 -1.39
N LEU A 217 4.76 -15.82 -0.69
CA LEU A 217 4.61 -14.99 0.52
C LEU A 217 3.92 -13.64 0.27
N PRO A 218 4.24 -12.86 -0.79
CA PRO A 218 3.61 -11.57 -0.94
C PRO A 218 2.12 -11.62 -1.20
N GLU A 219 1.53 -12.64 -1.82
CA GLU A 219 0.07 -12.60 -2.03
C GLU A 219 -0.73 -13.01 -0.81
N VAL A 220 -0.23 -13.96 -0.04
CA VAL A 220 -1.03 -14.63 1.01
C VAL A 220 -1.04 -13.90 2.33
N LEU A 221 -0.14 -12.93 2.52
CA LEU A 221 -0.14 -12.09 3.72
C LEU A 221 -1.28 -11.07 3.69
N PRO A 222 -1.97 -10.83 4.82
CA PRO A 222 -2.92 -9.72 4.93
C PRO A 222 -2.28 -8.38 4.57
N ALA A 223 -3.08 -7.46 4.05
CA ALA A 223 -2.67 -6.09 3.79
C ALA A 223 -2.42 -5.32 5.10
N LEU A 224 -3.23 -5.61 6.11
CA LEU A 224 -3.17 -4.98 7.43
C LEU A 224 -3.42 -6.02 8.52
N ILE A 225 -2.60 -5.99 9.57
CA ILE A 225 -2.84 -6.71 10.83
C ILE A 225 -2.78 -5.68 11.95
N THR A 226 -3.77 -5.63 12.83
CA THR A 226 -3.79 -4.71 13.97
C THR A 226 -3.80 -5.47 15.30
N ALA A 227 -3.15 -4.93 16.31
CA ALA A 227 -3.26 -5.37 17.69
C ALA A 227 -3.26 -4.15 18.59
N GLY A 228 -4.44 -3.71 19.02
CA GLY A 228 -4.59 -2.44 19.74
C GLY A 228 -4.10 -1.27 18.89
N THR A 229 -3.04 -0.59 19.34
CA THR A 229 -2.45 0.56 18.65
C THR A 229 -1.27 0.22 17.73
N PHE A 230 -0.91 -1.06 17.62
CA PHE A 230 0.17 -1.51 16.74
C PHE A 230 -0.38 -2.12 15.47
N SER A 231 0.36 -1.97 14.37
CA SER A 231 -0.01 -2.53 13.08
C SER A 231 1.16 -3.19 12.37
N LEU A 232 0.85 -4.17 11.52
CA LEU A 232 1.73 -4.64 10.46
C LEU A 232 1.06 -4.28 9.12
N VAL A 233 1.80 -3.57 8.29
CA VAL A 233 1.34 -2.91 7.09
C VAL A 233 2.09 -3.47 5.89
N LYS A 234 1.35 -4.02 4.95
CA LYS A 234 1.90 -4.54 3.70
C LYS A 234 2.10 -3.39 2.71
N CYS A 235 3.29 -3.27 2.14
CA CYS A 235 3.64 -2.08 1.37
C CYS A 235 3.68 -2.35 -0.15
N THR A 236 2.54 -2.62 -0.78
CA THR A 236 2.43 -2.95 -2.23
C THR A 236 2.39 -1.72 -3.16
N GLY A 237 2.70 -0.54 -2.63
CA GLY A 237 2.59 0.74 -3.34
C GLY A 237 1.20 1.37 -3.34
N GLN A 238 0.24 0.74 -2.67
CA GLN A 238 -1.17 1.14 -2.60
C GLN A 238 -1.75 0.77 -1.22
N PRO A 239 -1.83 1.71 -0.25
CA PRO A 239 -1.29 3.07 -0.29
C PRO A 239 0.20 3.13 0.06
N TYR A 240 0.70 2.17 0.85
CA TYR A 240 2.06 2.24 1.40
C TYR A 240 3.09 1.66 0.45
N LEU A 241 4.22 2.36 0.32
CA LEU A 241 5.42 1.87 -0.34
C LEU A 241 6.62 2.11 0.57
N CYS A 242 7.41 1.06 0.80
CA CYS A 242 8.65 1.17 1.55
C CYS A 242 9.76 0.43 0.79
N ARG A 243 10.93 1.06 0.68
CA ARG A 243 12.14 0.47 0.09
C ARG A 243 13.19 0.31 1.17
N ALA A 244 13.90 -0.80 1.14
CA ALA A 244 14.99 -1.02 2.07
C ALA A 244 16.20 -0.15 1.66
N PRO A 245 17.02 0.34 2.61
CA PRO A 245 18.18 1.20 2.32
C PRO A 245 19.19 0.58 1.32
N ASN A 246 19.33 -0.74 1.32
CA ASN A 246 20.21 -1.51 0.44
C ASN A 246 19.51 -2.04 -0.83
N GLY A 247 18.33 -1.51 -1.14
CA GLY A 247 17.48 -2.01 -2.20
C GLY A 247 16.63 -3.21 -1.77
N GLY A 248 15.57 -3.48 -2.53
CA GLY A 248 14.57 -4.48 -2.18
C GLY A 248 13.26 -3.86 -1.70
N TRP A 249 12.23 -4.67 -1.75
CA TRP A 249 10.87 -4.30 -1.39
C TRP A 249 10.65 -4.57 0.08
N VAL A 250 10.42 -3.53 0.90
CA VAL A 250 9.90 -3.77 2.26
C VAL A 250 8.47 -4.26 2.08
N LEU A 251 8.29 -5.58 2.13
CA LEU A 251 7.01 -6.23 1.94
C LEU A 251 6.07 -5.91 3.10
N LEU A 252 6.61 -5.97 4.32
CA LEU A 252 5.87 -5.74 5.56
C LEU A 252 6.65 -4.79 6.45
N ALA A 253 5.97 -3.79 6.98
CA ALA A 253 6.49 -2.84 7.96
C ALA A 253 5.57 -2.81 9.18
N SER A 254 6.07 -2.36 10.34
CA SER A 254 5.27 -2.14 11.54
C SER A 254 5.02 -0.66 11.78
N GLY A 255 3.81 -0.36 12.27
CA GLY A 255 3.37 0.95 12.68
C GLY A 255 2.93 0.96 14.14
N ARG A 256 2.83 2.17 14.69
CA ARG A 256 2.31 2.45 16.03
C ARG A 256 1.39 3.67 16.07
N ASP A 257 0.77 3.97 14.93
CA ASP A 257 -0.16 5.08 14.73
C ASP A 257 -1.62 4.61 14.84
N ASN A 258 -2.55 5.54 14.66
CA ASN A 258 -3.98 5.28 14.60
C ASN A 258 -4.30 4.22 13.54
N VAL A 259 -4.61 3.01 14.01
CA VAL A 259 -4.96 1.86 13.16
C VAL A 259 -6.20 2.10 12.30
N ALA A 260 -7.12 2.97 12.74
CA ALA A 260 -8.28 3.38 11.95
C ALA A 260 -7.88 4.24 10.75
N ARG A 261 -6.86 5.10 10.89
CA ARG A 261 -6.31 5.87 9.77
C ARG A 261 -5.73 4.93 8.71
N ILE A 262 -4.87 4.00 9.12
CA ILE A 262 -4.25 3.01 8.23
C ILE A 262 -5.30 2.17 7.52
N LEU A 263 -6.34 1.71 8.23
CA LEU A 263 -7.45 0.98 7.64
C LEU A 263 -8.17 1.82 6.57
N LEU A 264 -8.53 3.07 6.90
CA LEU A 264 -9.21 3.96 5.96
C LEU A 264 -8.35 4.25 4.72
N GLU A 265 -7.04 4.43 4.87
CA GLU A 265 -6.14 4.61 3.73
C GLU A 265 -6.14 3.39 2.80
N PHE A 266 -6.11 2.17 3.34
CA PHE A 266 -6.25 0.96 2.51
C PHE A 266 -7.62 0.87 1.80
N LEU A 267 -8.72 1.12 2.52
CA LEU A 267 -10.07 1.03 1.97
C LEU A 267 -10.26 2.05 0.84
N TRP A 268 -9.94 3.31 1.12
CA TRP A 268 -10.08 4.38 0.16
C TRP A 268 -9.17 4.18 -1.05
N THR A 269 -7.92 3.74 -0.88
CA THR A 269 -7.04 3.46 -2.02
C THR A 269 -7.60 2.33 -2.89
N LYS A 270 -8.21 1.30 -2.30
CA LYS A 270 -8.88 0.26 -3.09
C LYS A 270 -10.09 0.82 -3.85
N ILE A 271 -10.90 1.66 -3.21
CA ILE A 271 -12.05 2.32 -3.84
C ILE A 271 -11.59 3.23 -4.99
N GLU A 272 -10.54 4.03 -4.80
CA GLU A 272 -9.97 4.88 -5.86
C GLU A 272 -9.57 4.05 -7.08
N VAL A 273 -8.80 2.99 -6.84
CA VAL A 273 -8.25 2.15 -7.91
C VAL A 273 -9.34 1.40 -8.67
N ILE A 274 -10.34 0.86 -7.96
CA ILE A 274 -11.38 0.01 -8.58
C ILE A 274 -12.56 0.83 -9.11
N CYS A 275 -12.97 1.88 -8.42
CA CYS A 275 -14.11 2.71 -8.79
C CYS A 275 -13.73 3.96 -9.58
N GLY A 276 -12.44 4.29 -9.71
CA GLY A 276 -11.95 5.42 -10.50
C GLY A 276 -12.29 6.78 -9.89
N VAL A 277 -12.35 6.87 -8.55
CA VAL A 277 -12.66 8.10 -7.82
C VAL A 277 -11.42 8.66 -7.11
N PRO A 278 -11.24 9.98 -7.01
CA PRO A 278 -10.07 10.55 -6.35
C PRO A 278 -10.11 10.33 -4.83
N MET A 279 -8.96 10.01 -4.25
CA MET A 279 -8.79 9.92 -2.79
C MET A 279 -8.99 11.28 -2.08
N PRO A 280 -9.68 11.31 -0.93
CA PRO A 280 -9.87 12.54 -0.16
C PRO A 280 -8.74 12.79 0.85
N PHE A 281 -7.47 12.65 0.42
CA PHE A 281 -6.29 12.79 1.30
C PHE A 281 -6.24 14.14 2.02
N GLY A 282 -6.71 15.22 1.39
CA GLY A 282 -6.50 16.58 1.89
C GLY A 282 -5.07 17.04 1.61
N SER A 283 -4.41 17.73 2.56
CA SER A 283 -3.04 18.21 2.34
C SER A 283 -1.96 17.14 2.50
N ASP A 284 -2.27 16.02 3.16
CA ASP A 284 -1.37 14.88 3.38
C ASP A 284 0.05 15.25 3.84
N LEU A 285 0.20 16.27 4.69
CA LEU A 285 1.52 16.77 5.12
C LEU A 285 2.15 15.99 6.29
N ASP A 286 1.51 14.93 6.75
CA ASP A 286 2.07 13.96 7.69
C ASP A 286 1.81 12.53 7.18
N HIS A 287 2.64 11.58 7.59
CA HIS A 287 2.45 10.17 7.28
C HIS A 287 2.91 9.28 8.45
N GLU A 288 2.45 8.04 8.45
CA GLU A 288 2.83 7.02 9.43
C GLU A 288 4.35 6.80 9.42
N ASN A 289 4.94 6.71 10.61
CA ASN A 289 6.34 6.41 10.80
C ASN A 289 6.56 4.88 10.86
N LEU A 290 6.48 4.24 9.69
CA LEU A 290 6.62 2.79 9.56
C LEU A 290 8.09 2.33 9.72
N ARG A 291 8.28 1.11 10.25
CA ARG A 291 9.60 0.44 10.35
C ARG A 291 9.58 -0.90 9.64
N GLU A 292 10.55 -1.12 8.79
CA GLU A 292 10.72 -2.37 8.04
C GLU A 292 10.73 -3.60 8.95
N LEU A 293 10.12 -4.69 8.48
CA LEU A 293 10.09 -5.98 9.18
C LEU A 293 10.50 -7.11 8.24
N ILE A 294 9.87 -7.22 7.07
CA ILE A 294 10.18 -8.23 6.07
C ILE A 294 10.50 -7.52 4.76
N VAL A 295 11.70 -7.79 4.24
CA VAL A 295 12.13 -7.32 2.93
C VAL A 295 12.11 -8.50 1.96
N ALA A 296 11.46 -8.31 0.82
CA ALA A 296 11.38 -9.27 -0.27
C ALA A 296 12.23 -8.78 -1.46
N ARG A 297 12.91 -9.72 -2.11
CA ARG A 297 13.67 -9.48 -3.33
C ARG A 297 13.33 -10.56 -4.34
N GLY A 298 12.88 -10.17 -5.52
CA GLY A 298 12.73 -11.08 -6.66
C GLY A 298 14.10 -11.64 -7.06
N GLU A 299 14.17 -12.96 -7.23
CA GLU A 299 15.33 -13.70 -7.71
C GLU A 299 14.89 -14.74 -8.75
N SER A 300 15.83 -15.26 -9.52
CA SER A 300 15.61 -16.39 -10.44
C SER A 300 16.35 -17.60 -9.91
N VAL A 301 15.61 -18.67 -9.60
CA VAL A 301 16.18 -19.95 -9.17
C VAL A 301 15.71 -21.01 -10.17
N ASN A 302 16.64 -21.65 -10.87
CA ASN A 302 16.36 -22.64 -11.92
C ASN A 302 15.38 -22.11 -13.00
N GLY A 303 15.50 -20.84 -13.37
CA GLY A 303 14.62 -20.20 -14.36
C GLY A 303 13.22 -19.85 -13.86
N GLN A 304 12.93 -20.04 -12.57
CA GLN A 304 11.67 -19.63 -11.95
C GLN A 304 11.89 -18.40 -11.06
N GLY A 305 11.03 -17.40 -11.23
CA GLY A 305 10.94 -16.29 -10.29
C GLY A 305 10.57 -16.78 -8.89
N VAL A 306 11.32 -16.34 -7.89
CA VAL A 306 11.04 -16.57 -6.47
C VAL A 306 11.31 -15.31 -5.66
N PHE A 307 10.72 -15.20 -4.47
CA PHE A 307 11.08 -14.15 -3.53
C PHE A 307 12.07 -14.67 -2.49
N LYS A 308 13.25 -14.06 -2.44
CA LYS A 308 14.13 -14.17 -1.29
C LYS A 308 13.68 -13.19 -0.22
N LEU A 309 13.54 -13.69 1.00
CA LEU A 309 13.03 -12.94 2.14
C LEU A 309 14.14 -12.72 3.15
N THR A 310 14.21 -11.51 3.68
CA THR A 310 15.11 -11.12 4.76
C THR A 310 14.29 -10.43 5.84
N THR A 311 14.53 -10.79 7.10
CA THR A 311 13.79 -10.26 8.25
C THR A 311 14.65 -9.29 9.03
N HIS A 312 14.04 -8.21 9.48
CA HIS A 312 14.68 -7.18 10.28
C HIS A 312 14.03 -7.17 11.66
N GLU A 313 14.73 -7.66 12.67
CA GLU A 313 14.26 -7.56 14.05
C GLU A 313 14.93 -6.37 14.74
N LEU A 314 14.11 -5.56 15.39
CA LEU A 314 14.55 -4.39 16.13
C LEU A 314 14.17 -4.59 17.60
N SER A 315 15.05 -4.16 18.49
CA SER A 315 14.76 -4.13 19.92
C SER A 315 13.63 -3.13 20.21
N GLU A 316 12.90 -3.36 21.29
CA GLU A 316 11.83 -2.46 21.71
C GLU A 316 12.29 -1.00 21.83
N LYS A 317 13.49 -0.79 22.39
CA LYS A 317 14.10 0.55 22.49
C LYS A 317 14.30 1.21 21.13
N ALA A 318 14.69 0.45 20.10
CA ALA A 318 14.89 0.97 18.75
C ALA A 318 13.56 1.28 18.02
N LEU A 319 12.44 0.74 18.49
CA LEU A 319 11.11 0.98 17.95
C LEU A 319 10.43 2.21 18.59
N VAL A 320 10.98 2.78 19.67
CA VAL A 320 10.47 4.02 20.28
C VAL A 320 10.74 5.22 19.37
N ARG A 321 9.67 5.79 18.82
CA ARG A 321 9.69 6.92 17.87
C ARG A 321 8.31 7.60 17.81
N PRO A 322 8.21 8.83 17.29
CA PRO A 322 6.92 9.46 16.98
C PRO A 322 6.08 8.58 16.04
N ALA A 323 4.78 8.51 16.27
CA ALA A 323 3.87 7.70 15.43
C ALA A 323 3.80 8.20 13.98
N ARG A 324 4.02 9.50 13.77
CA ARG A 324 4.00 10.19 12.48
C ARG A 324 5.29 10.94 12.22
N THR A 325 5.55 11.20 10.95
CA THR A 325 6.56 12.16 10.53
C THR A 325 5.93 13.19 9.61
N ASP A 326 6.46 14.40 9.61
CA ASP A 326 6.09 15.39 8.60
C ASP A 326 6.57 14.91 7.23
N TRP A 327 5.74 15.12 6.22
CA TRP A 327 6.12 14.90 4.84
C TRP A 327 6.96 16.06 4.34
N GLU A 328 8.06 15.74 3.65
CA GLU A 328 8.91 16.69 2.95
C GLU A 328 9.34 16.09 1.60
N PRO A 329 9.27 16.83 0.49
CA PRO A 329 9.83 16.37 -0.78
C PRO A 329 11.36 16.27 -0.66
N ARG A 330 11.96 15.33 -1.39
CA ARG A 330 13.42 15.23 -1.38
C ARG A 330 14.03 16.47 -2.02
N ARG A 331 15.01 17.05 -1.33
CA ARG A 331 15.88 18.09 -1.87
C ARG A 331 16.70 17.55 -3.03
N LEU A 332 16.79 18.34 -4.10
CA LEU A 332 17.54 18.05 -5.31
C LEU A 332 18.87 18.82 -5.34
N SER A 333 19.90 18.22 -5.93
CA SER A 333 21.13 18.88 -6.32
C SER A 333 20.91 19.81 -7.50
N ALA A 334 21.81 20.78 -7.70
CA ALA A 334 21.77 21.68 -8.85
C ALA A 334 21.79 20.92 -10.20
N ALA A 335 22.51 19.80 -10.26
CA ALA A 335 22.54 18.94 -11.44
C ALA A 335 21.19 18.23 -11.67
N ALA A 336 20.55 17.72 -10.61
CA ALA A 336 19.24 17.08 -10.69
C ALA A 336 18.12 18.06 -11.08
N ILE A 337 18.21 19.31 -10.62
CA ILE A 337 17.30 20.39 -11.03
C ILE A 337 17.44 20.64 -12.54
N ASP A 338 18.67 20.75 -13.06
CA ASP A 338 18.88 20.97 -14.49
C ASP A 338 18.39 19.80 -15.34
N VAL A 339 18.67 18.55 -14.94
CA VAL A 339 18.15 17.35 -15.63
C VAL A 339 16.62 17.35 -15.64
N THR A 340 15.98 17.72 -14.52
CA THR A 340 14.51 17.86 -14.46
C THR A 340 14.00 18.96 -15.38
N LYS A 341 14.70 20.10 -15.50
CA LYS A 341 14.35 21.17 -16.45
C LYS A 341 14.45 20.71 -17.90
N TYR A 342 15.50 19.95 -18.25
CA TYR A 342 15.60 19.35 -19.58
C TYR A 342 14.43 18.40 -19.86
N LEU A 343 14.06 17.56 -18.90
CA LEU A 343 12.91 16.66 -19.01
C LEU A 343 11.59 17.44 -19.18
N ALA A 344 11.40 18.54 -18.45
CA ALA A 344 10.20 19.37 -18.53
C ALA A 344 10.09 20.17 -19.84
N ALA A 345 11.21 20.44 -20.52
CA ALA A 345 11.27 21.23 -21.75
C ALA A 345 10.90 20.44 -23.03
N GLN A 346 10.57 19.16 -22.91
CA GLN A 346 10.26 18.30 -24.07
C GLN A 346 9.03 17.42 -23.83
N THR A 347 8.38 17.04 -24.93
CA THR A 347 7.27 16.09 -24.91
C THR A 347 7.82 14.66 -24.92
N GLY A 348 7.90 14.03 -23.75
CA GLY A 348 8.28 12.61 -23.61
C GLY A 348 9.55 12.36 -22.80
N PRO A 349 10.06 11.12 -22.80
CA PRO A 349 11.20 10.72 -21.98
C PRO A 349 12.49 11.44 -22.38
N LEU A 350 13.30 11.80 -21.38
CA LEU A 350 14.63 12.38 -21.57
C LEU A 350 15.62 11.30 -21.96
N LYS A 351 16.24 11.44 -23.13
CA LYS A 351 17.28 10.52 -23.59
C LYS A 351 18.55 10.68 -22.76
N LEU A 352 19.05 9.57 -22.24
CA LEU A 352 20.28 9.47 -21.46
C LEU A 352 21.45 9.18 -22.41
N ASP A 353 21.86 10.19 -23.17
CA ASP A 353 22.89 10.07 -24.20
C ASP A 353 24.24 10.74 -23.80
N PRO A 354 25.33 10.47 -24.54
CA PRO A 354 26.63 11.06 -24.25
C PRO A 354 26.65 12.60 -24.34
N SER A 355 25.73 13.21 -25.08
CA SER A 355 25.66 14.67 -25.21
C SER A 355 25.14 15.29 -23.92
N LEU A 356 24.04 14.76 -23.37
CA LEU A 356 23.53 15.16 -22.06
C LEU A 356 24.58 14.94 -20.96
N SER A 357 25.27 13.80 -20.99
CA SER A 357 26.33 13.49 -20.03
C SER A 357 27.46 14.53 -20.05
N LYS A 358 27.93 14.93 -21.24
CA LYS A 358 28.94 16.00 -21.39
C LYS A 358 28.44 17.35 -20.87
N ILE A 359 27.17 17.70 -21.11
CA ILE A 359 26.58 18.96 -20.64
C ILE A 359 26.55 19.00 -19.11
N ILE A 360 26.03 17.94 -18.48
CA ILE A 360 25.94 17.86 -17.02
C ILE A 360 27.33 17.84 -16.38
N HIS A 361 28.26 17.06 -16.94
CA HIS A 361 29.63 17.01 -16.44
C HIS A 361 30.34 18.37 -16.56
N LYS A 362 30.23 19.05 -17.70
CA LYS A 362 30.85 20.37 -17.90
C LYS A 362 30.30 21.43 -16.94
N LYS A 363 29.01 21.40 -16.63
CA LYS A 363 28.35 22.43 -15.81
C LYS A 363 28.52 22.17 -14.31
N HIS A 364 28.46 20.92 -13.87
CA HIS A 364 28.36 20.56 -12.46
C HIS A 364 29.53 19.71 -11.94
N GLY A 365 30.40 19.20 -12.82
CA GLY A 365 31.53 18.34 -12.43
C GLY A 365 31.12 16.94 -11.96
N VAL A 366 29.87 16.52 -12.18
CA VAL A 366 29.32 15.23 -11.74
C VAL A 366 29.05 14.28 -12.91
N ILE A 367 28.84 13.00 -12.61
CA ILE A 367 28.49 11.97 -13.60
C ILE A 367 26.96 11.93 -13.74
N LEU A 368 26.44 11.87 -14.97
CA LEU A 368 25.01 11.86 -15.23
C LEU A 368 24.26 10.72 -14.51
N ASP A 369 24.86 9.53 -14.44
CA ASP A 369 24.22 8.38 -13.78
C ASP A 369 24.00 8.61 -12.28
N ASP A 370 24.89 9.34 -11.59
CA ASP A 370 24.69 9.69 -10.17
C ASP A 370 23.51 10.65 -10.00
N VAL A 371 23.37 11.60 -10.92
CA VAL A 371 22.24 12.55 -10.95
C VAL A 371 20.93 11.82 -11.24
N VAL A 372 20.94 10.87 -12.18
CA VAL A 372 19.78 10.04 -12.48
C VAL A 372 19.42 9.16 -11.29
N ALA A 373 20.40 8.59 -10.59
CA ALA A 373 20.18 7.79 -9.38
C ALA A 373 19.56 8.63 -8.26
N GLU A 374 20.01 9.89 -8.08
CA GLU A 374 19.41 10.85 -7.17
C GLU A 374 17.92 11.07 -7.49
N LEU A 375 17.59 11.38 -8.75
CA LEU A 375 16.21 11.59 -9.19
C LEU A 375 15.35 10.33 -8.98
N VAL A 376 15.83 9.15 -9.34
CA VAL A 376 15.12 7.88 -9.12
C VAL A 376 14.88 7.60 -7.63
N ASN A 377 15.81 8.00 -6.75
CA ASN A 377 15.66 7.85 -5.31
C ASN A 377 14.61 8.76 -4.69
N THR A 378 14.09 9.76 -5.43
CA THR A 378 12.93 10.55 -4.99
C THR A 378 11.60 9.79 -5.09
N HIS A 379 11.57 8.65 -5.78
CA HIS A 379 10.34 7.92 -6.14
C HIS A 379 9.37 8.70 -7.05
N ALA A 380 9.81 9.81 -7.65
CA ALA A 380 9.05 10.56 -8.65
C ALA A 380 9.49 10.26 -10.09
N TYR A 381 10.60 9.56 -10.28
CA TYR A 381 11.18 9.27 -11.59
C TYR A 381 11.52 7.79 -11.72
N CYS A 382 11.49 7.31 -12.97
CA CYS A 382 11.99 5.99 -13.33
C CYS A 382 12.81 6.05 -14.62
N ARG A 383 13.71 5.08 -14.80
CA ARG A 383 14.60 5.01 -15.96
C ARG A 383 14.52 3.68 -16.71
N SER A 384 14.89 3.69 -17.98
CA SER A 384 15.45 2.55 -18.69
C SER A 384 16.98 2.73 -18.80
N ASP A 385 17.64 1.92 -19.61
CA ASP A 385 19.06 2.10 -19.93
C ASP A 385 19.29 3.39 -20.73
N THR A 386 18.31 3.82 -21.52
CA THR A 386 18.45 4.92 -22.49
C THR A 386 17.61 6.15 -22.17
N GLU A 387 16.70 6.06 -21.21
CA GLU A 387 15.68 7.10 -20.99
C GLU A 387 15.36 7.31 -19.51
N LEU A 388 15.05 8.56 -19.16
CA LEU A 388 14.50 8.98 -17.87
C LEU A 388 13.11 9.61 -18.08
N ARG A 389 12.17 9.35 -17.17
CA ARG A 389 10.83 9.95 -17.22
C ARG A 389 10.22 10.09 -15.83
N PRO A 390 9.21 10.96 -15.65
CA PRO A 390 8.42 10.95 -14.43
C PRO A 390 7.59 9.66 -14.32
N ILE A 391 7.22 9.31 -13.10
CA ILE A 391 6.26 8.24 -12.80
C ILE A 391 4.85 8.84 -12.88
N GLY A 392 3.96 8.23 -13.68
CA GLY A 392 2.64 8.79 -13.91
C GLY A 392 2.65 10.00 -14.85
N SER A 393 1.63 10.85 -14.75
CA SER A 393 1.41 11.99 -15.67
C SER A 393 1.65 13.37 -15.05
N SER A 394 1.90 13.44 -13.74
CA SER A 394 2.11 14.68 -13.00
C SER A 394 3.50 14.69 -12.35
N LEU A 395 4.24 15.77 -12.57
CA LEU A 395 5.48 16.07 -11.88
C LEU A 395 5.53 17.59 -11.67
N ALA A 396 5.67 18.01 -10.43
CA ALA A 396 5.93 19.39 -10.08
C ALA A 396 7.37 19.54 -9.58
N ILE A 397 8.02 20.63 -9.98
CA ILE A 397 9.32 21.04 -9.45
C ILE A 397 9.20 22.46 -8.88
N VAL A 398 9.80 22.67 -7.73
CA VAL A 398 10.02 23.98 -7.13
C VAL A 398 11.51 24.26 -7.14
N VAL A 399 11.90 25.46 -7.55
CA VAL A 399 13.28 25.92 -7.50
C VAL A 399 13.29 27.22 -6.71
N CYS A 400 14.01 27.22 -5.60
CA CYS A 400 14.15 28.37 -4.71
C CYS A 400 15.22 29.34 -5.23
N GLU A 401 15.18 30.59 -4.78
CA GLU A 401 16.16 31.63 -5.19
C GLU A 401 17.60 31.29 -4.81
N ASP A 402 17.79 30.52 -3.72
CA ASP A 402 19.09 30.02 -3.28
C ASP A 402 19.64 28.87 -4.13
N GLY A 403 18.91 28.49 -5.20
CA GLY A 403 19.28 27.42 -6.12
C GLY A 403 18.92 26.02 -5.63
N THR A 404 18.28 25.89 -4.47
CA THR A 404 17.73 24.60 -4.02
C THR A 404 16.47 24.24 -4.80
N GLY A 405 16.15 22.95 -4.87
CA GLY A 405 14.96 22.50 -5.57
C GLY A 405 14.37 21.24 -4.99
N TYR A 406 13.10 21.03 -5.28
CA TYR A 406 12.27 19.96 -4.75
C TYR A 406 11.35 19.46 -5.85
N SER A 407 11.08 18.16 -5.87
CA SER A 407 10.17 17.56 -6.84
C SER A 407 9.20 16.59 -6.18
N ALA A 408 7.95 16.57 -6.64
CA ALA A 408 6.95 15.61 -6.22
C ALA A 408 5.96 15.28 -7.35
N LEU A 409 5.37 14.08 -7.28
CA LEU A 409 4.32 13.65 -8.20
C LEU A 409 2.99 14.34 -7.94
N ASP A 410 2.70 14.66 -6.68
CA ASP A 410 1.49 15.35 -6.26
C ASP A 410 1.75 16.84 -6.13
N THR A 411 1.23 17.60 -7.10
CA THR A 411 1.35 19.06 -7.13
C THR A 411 0.62 19.73 -5.97
N GLY A 412 -0.54 19.19 -5.56
CA GLY A 412 -1.32 19.73 -4.45
C GLY A 412 -0.58 19.59 -3.11
N ARG A 413 -0.03 18.40 -2.86
CA ARG A 413 0.80 18.13 -1.67
C ARG A 413 2.07 19.00 -1.64
N LEU A 414 2.74 19.15 -2.79
CA LEU A 414 3.93 20.00 -2.90
C LEU A 414 3.60 21.48 -2.62
N ASN A 415 2.50 21.99 -3.18
CA ASN A 415 2.05 23.36 -2.93
C ASN A 415 1.70 23.57 -1.45
N ALA A 416 0.95 22.66 -0.84
CA ALA A 416 0.61 22.73 0.58
C ALA A 416 1.86 22.69 1.47
N TRP A 417 2.88 21.93 1.09
CA TRP A 417 4.17 21.94 1.80
C TRP A 417 4.90 23.28 1.63
N CYS A 418 4.94 23.84 0.42
CA CYS A 418 5.55 25.15 0.16
C CYS A 418 4.87 26.25 0.98
N GLU A 419 3.54 26.26 1.05
CA GLU A 419 2.76 27.17 1.89
C GLU A 419 3.12 27.00 3.38
N LYS A 420 3.24 25.76 3.87
CA LYS A 420 3.67 25.48 5.25
C LYS A 420 5.09 26.02 5.54
N GLN A 421 5.99 26.00 4.55
CA GLN A 421 7.33 26.57 4.67
C GLN A 421 7.37 28.10 4.50
N GLY A 422 6.26 28.73 4.09
CA GLY A 422 6.20 30.17 3.81
C GLY A 422 6.80 30.57 2.45
N PHE A 423 6.91 29.64 1.50
CA PHE A 423 7.40 29.95 0.16
C PHE A 423 6.33 30.69 -0.67
N VAL A 424 6.74 31.75 -1.37
CA VAL A 424 5.90 32.45 -2.34
C VAL A 424 6.15 31.87 -3.72
N MET A 425 5.15 31.16 -4.25
CA MET A 425 5.26 30.43 -5.50
C MET A 425 4.93 31.33 -6.69
N THR A 426 5.87 31.48 -7.63
CA THR A 426 5.63 32.17 -8.90
C THR A 426 5.62 31.15 -10.03
N PRO A 427 4.52 31.00 -10.81
CA PRO A 427 4.50 30.07 -11.93
C PRO A 427 5.56 30.44 -12.96
N VAL A 428 6.43 29.51 -13.30
CA VAL A 428 7.30 29.66 -14.47
C VAL A 428 6.43 29.32 -15.67
N MET A 429 5.90 30.34 -16.37
CA MET A 429 5.21 30.11 -17.64
C MET A 429 6.22 29.46 -18.61
N GLY A 430 5.90 28.25 -19.07
CA GLY A 430 6.64 27.62 -20.15
C GLY A 430 6.53 28.49 -21.40
N ASN A 431 7.68 28.86 -21.98
CA ASN A 431 7.73 29.43 -23.33
C ASN A 431 7.48 28.36 -24.37
#